data_AF-A0A3D4FCJ9-F1
#
_entry.id   AF-A0A3D4FCJ9-F1
#
_cell.length_a   1.000
_cell.length_b   1.000
_cell.length_c   1.000
_cell.angle_alpha   90.00
_cell.angle_beta   90.00
_cell.angle_gamma   90.00
#
_symmetry.space_group_name_H-M   'P 1'
#
loop_
_entity.id
_entity.type
_entity.pdbx_description
1 polymer ?
#
loop_
_entity_poly.entity_id
_entity_poly.type
_entity_poly.pdbx_seq_one_letter_code
_entity_poly.pdbx_strand_id
1 'polypeptide(L)'
;GGAFVLFTSLRVLKETAENMLPFFESQNITLYVQGSGLPRSTMLERFKQDKNAVLFGADSFWQGVDVPGDALRNVIITRLPFQVPDHPLVEARLERIAARGGDGFMESSLPEAILKFRQGIGRLIRTKEDRGLVAILDNRVLLKKYGQRFLDALPESPLQII
;
A
#
# COMPACT_ATOMS: atom_id res chain seq x y z
N GLY A 1 -8.43 3.21 -13.96
CA GLY A 1 -7.01 2.90 -13.78
C GLY A 1 -6.69 1.44 -14.06
N GLY A 2 -5.40 1.15 -14.19
CA GLY A 2 -4.82 -0.19 -14.32
C GLY A 2 -4.21 -0.68 -13.01
N ALA A 3 -3.35 0.12 -12.39
CA ALA A 3 -2.64 -0.27 -11.17
C ALA A 3 -2.47 0.88 -10.16
N PHE A 4 -2.52 0.54 -8.88
CA PHE A 4 -2.22 1.45 -7.78
C PHE A 4 -1.05 0.89 -6.97
N VAL A 5 0.06 1.61 -6.97
CA VAL A 5 1.31 1.21 -6.34
C VAL A 5 1.49 1.98 -5.05
N LEU A 6 1.58 1.25 -3.94
CA LEU A 6 1.70 1.77 -2.59
C LEU A 6 3.15 1.67 -2.11
N PHE A 7 3.71 2.84 -1.80
CA PHE A 7 5.03 3.03 -1.24
C PHE A 7 4.93 3.39 0.25
N THR A 8 6.03 3.17 0.97
CA THR A 8 6.22 3.62 2.37
C THR A 8 7.19 4.81 2.46
N SER A 9 7.64 5.35 1.32
CA SER A 9 8.59 6.46 1.25
C SER A 9 8.35 7.30 0.01
N LEU A 10 8.15 8.61 0.18
CA LEU A 10 8.03 9.56 -0.93
C LEU A 10 9.32 9.64 -1.77
N ARG A 11 10.48 9.42 -1.14
CA ARG A 11 11.75 9.42 -1.84
C ARG A 11 11.82 8.25 -2.83
N VAL A 12 11.60 7.03 -2.34
CA VAL A 12 11.61 5.81 -3.19
C VAL A 12 10.53 5.89 -4.27
N LEU A 13 9.36 6.45 -3.94
CA LEU A 13 8.28 6.68 -4.89
C LEU A 13 8.73 7.58 -6.06
N LYS A 14 9.39 8.71 -5.77
CA LYS A 14 9.88 9.64 -6.80
C LYS A 14 10.99 9.02 -7.65
N GLU A 15 11.99 8.41 -7.01
CA GLU A 15 13.09 7.72 -7.70
C GLU A 15 12.55 6.61 -8.63
N THR A 16 11.55 5.84 -8.17
CA THR A 16 10.93 4.80 -9.00
C THR A 16 10.12 5.40 -10.14
N ALA A 17 9.38 6.49 -9.91
CA ALA A 17 8.60 7.16 -10.93
C ALA A 17 9.47 7.70 -12.07
N GLU A 18 10.59 8.36 -11.73
CA GLU A 18 11.56 8.88 -12.70
C GLU A 18 12.13 7.78 -13.58
N ASN A 19 12.54 6.66 -12.98
CA ASN A 19 13.09 5.50 -13.71
C ASN A 19 12.06 4.80 -14.60
N MET A 20 10.79 4.76 -14.18
CA MET A 20 9.72 4.07 -14.90
C MET A 20 9.02 4.93 -15.95
N LEU A 21 9.21 6.25 -15.92
CA LEU A 21 8.52 7.18 -16.82
C LEU A 21 8.72 6.83 -18.31
N PRO A 22 9.94 6.53 -18.81
CA PRO A 22 10.12 6.16 -20.23
C PRO A 22 9.37 4.89 -20.62
N PHE A 23 9.29 3.92 -19.70
CA PHE A 23 8.51 2.70 -19.93
C PHE A 23 7.03 3.02 -20.05
N PHE A 24 6.46 3.79 -19.11
CA PHE A 24 5.04 4.13 -19.15
C PHE A 24 4.67 4.95 -20.40
N GLU A 25 5.51 5.90 -20.79
CA GLU A 25 5.32 6.68 -22.04
C GLU A 25 5.32 5.77 -23.27
N SER A 26 6.28 4.83 -23.36
CA SER A 26 6.34 3.88 -24.48
C SER A 26 5.11 2.96 -24.58
N GLN A 27 4.43 2.72 -23.46
CA GLN A 27 3.22 1.90 -23.37
C GLN A 27 1.92 2.71 -23.40
N ASN A 28 2.02 4.04 -23.61
CA ASN A 28 0.88 4.96 -23.54
C ASN A 28 0.10 4.87 -22.21
N ILE A 29 0.81 4.65 -21.10
CA ILE A 29 0.27 4.54 -19.75
C ILE A 29 0.46 5.88 -19.03
N THR A 30 -0.63 6.45 -18.51
CA THR A 30 -0.55 7.70 -17.73
C THR A 30 -0.02 7.40 -16.32
N LEU A 31 1.10 7.98 -15.92
CA LEU A 31 1.61 7.89 -14.56
C LEU A 31 1.19 9.10 -13.71
N TYR A 32 0.43 8.85 -12.65
CA TYR A 32 0.15 9.83 -11.60
C TYR A 32 1.06 9.60 -10.39
N VAL A 33 1.76 10.64 -9.95
CA VAL A 33 2.77 10.53 -8.88
C VAL A 33 2.42 11.46 -7.73
N GLN A 34 2.22 10.93 -6.53
CA GLN A 34 2.01 11.75 -5.35
C GLN A 34 3.17 12.75 -5.15
N GLY A 35 2.83 14.02 -4.93
CA GLY A 35 3.80 15.08 -4.70
C GLY A 35 4.30 15.77 -5.97
N SER A 36 3.69 15.50 -7.13
CA SER A 36 3.95 16.21 -8.39
C SER A 36 3.26 17.58 -8.53
N GLY A 37 2.59 18.06 -7.47
CA GLY A 37 1.82 19.31 -7.47
C GLY A 37 0.31 19.16 -7.72
N LEU A 38 -0.14 17.97 -8.13
CA LEU A 38 -1.57 17.66 -8.22
C LEU A 38 -2.18 17.35 -6.84
N PRO A 39 -3.32 17.95 -6.47
CA PRO A 39 -4.06 17.57 -5.27
C PRO A 39 -4.46 16.09 -5.30
N ARG A 40 -4.44 15.45 -4.12
CA ARG A 40 -4.77 14.02 -3.95
C ARG A 40 -6.16 13.67 -4.53
N SER A 41 -7.17 14.49 -4.27
CA SER A 41 -8.54 14.26 -4.78
C SER A 41 -8.58 14.26 -6.31
N THR A 42 -7.99 15.28 -6.94
CA THR A 42 -7.92 15.41 -8.40
C THR A 42 -7.14 14.25 -9.03
N MET A 43 -6.05 13.81 -8.40
CA MET A 43 -5.27 12.65 -8.87
C MET A 43 -6.13 11.38 -8.90
N LEU A 44 -6.92 11.16 -7.85
CA LEU A 44 -7.81 10.02 -7.75
C LEU A 44 -8.95 10.10 -8.78
N GLU A 45 -9.54 11.27 -8.98
CA GLU A 45 -10.58 11.48 -9.98
C GLU A 45 -10.08 11.17 -11.39
N ARG A 46 -8.90 11.69 -11.76
CA ARG A 46 -8.30 11.42 -13.08
C ARG A 46 -7.93 9.95 -13.24
N PHE A 47 -7.33 9.33 -12.23
CA PHE A 47 -7.02 7.90 -12.25
C PHE A 47 -8.27 7.01 -12.40
N LYS A 48 -9.41 7.42 -11.83
CA LYS A 48 -10.68 6.70 -11.99
C LYS A 48 -11.17 6.74 -13.43
N GLN A 49 -11.05 7.89 -14.09
CA GLN A 49 -11.52 8.11 -15.46
C GLN A 49 -10.62 7.44 -16.51
N ASP A 50 -9.33 7.31 -16.24
CA ASP A 50 -8.37 6.72 -17.17
C ASP A 50 -8.13 5.21 -16.89
N LYS A 51 -8.63 4.33 -17.77
CA LYS A 51 -8.43 2.87 -17.65
C LYS A 51 -6.98 2.42 -17.88
N ASN A 52 -6.14 3.23 -18.50
CA ASN A 52 -4.73 2.96 -18.76
C ASN A 52 -3.80 3.85 -17.91
N ALA A 53 -4.20 4.17 -16.69
CA ALA A 53 -3.37 4.91 -15.74
C ALA A 53 -2.76 4.02 -14.65
N VAL A 54 -1.61 4.45 -14.14
CA VAL A 54 -0.97 3.95 -12.93
C VAL A 54 -0.87 5.09 -11.93
N LEU A 55 -1.20 4.83 -10.66
CA LEU A 55 -1.05 5.80 -9.58
C LEU A 55 0.01 5.32 -8.60
N PHE A 56 1.01 6.15 -8.34
CA PHE A 56 2.02 5.95 -7.30
C PHE A 56 1.65 6.80 -6.08
N GLY A 57 1.38 6.15 -4.96
CA GLY A 57 1.02 6.80 -3.69
C GLY A 57 1.84 6.28 -2.51
N ALA A 58 2.04 7.12 -1.50
CA ALA A 58 2.69 6.81 -0.22
C ALA A 58 1.69 6.96 0.95
N ASP A 59 2.15 7.33 2.15
CA ASP A 59 1.38 7.29 3.41
C ASP A 59 -0.05 7.86 3.35
N SER A 60 -0.25 9.04 2.75
CA SER A 60 -1.58 9.65 2.66
C SER A 60 -2.53 8.92 1.71
N PHE A 61 -2.00 8.03 0.88
CA PHE A 61 -2.76 7.16 0.01
C PHE A 61 -3.02 5.81 0.66
N TRP A 62 -2.53 5.51 1.87
CA TRP A 62 -2.90 4.33 2.64
C TRP A 62 -4.20 4.50 3.45
N GLN A 63 -4.62 5.73 3.73
CA GLN A 63 -5.84 6.03 4.52
C GLN A 63 -6.79 7.00 3.80
N GLY A 64 -8.11 6.82 3.98
CA GLY A 64 -9.11 7.83 3.58
C GLY A 64 -9.27 8.06 2.07
N VAL A 65 -8.92 7.06 1.26
CA VAL A 65 -9.02 7.11 -0.20
C VAL A 65 -9.98 6.04 -0.67
N ASP A 66 -11.10 6.48 -1.23
CA ASP A 66 -12.12 5.64 -1.83
C ASP A 66 -12.01 5.68 -3.36
N VAL A 67 -11.67 4.55 -3.98
CA VAL A 67 -11.59 4.33 -5.43
C VAL A 67 -12.65 3.34 -5.91
N PRO A 68 -13.95 3.70 -5.94
CA PRO A 68 -15.00 2.82 -6.42
C PRO A 68 -14.93 2.56 -7.93
N GLY A 69 -15.18 1.31 -8.30
CA GLY A 69 -15.43 0.84 -9.67
C GLY A 69 -14.29 0.04 -10.32
N ASP A 70 -14.54 -0.46 -11.53
CA ASP A 70 -13.63 -1.22 -12.42
C ASP A 70 -12.28 -0.53 -12.72
N ALA A 71 -12.11 0.68 -12.22
CA ALA A 71 -10.93 1.50 -12.40
C ALA A 71 -9.71 1.02 -11.60
N LEU A 72 -9.81 0.00 -10.74
CA LEU A 72 -8.66 -0.54 -10.03
C LEU A 72 -8.61 -2.06 -10.19
N ARG A 73 -7.63 -2.55 -10.97
CA ARG A 73 -7.45 -3.98 -11.24
C ARG A 73 -6.24 -4.59 -10.52
N ASN A 74 -5.28 -3.75 -10.14
CA ASN A 74 -4.05 -4.18 -9.48
C ASN A 74 -3.71 -3.26 -8.33
N VAL A 75 -3.41 -3.83 -7.16
CA VAL A 75 -2.75 -3.14 -6.05
C VAL A 75 -1.37 -3.74 -5.86
N ILE A 76 -0.33 -2.90 -5.90
CA ILE A 76 1.05 -3.33 -5.73
C ILE A 76 1.58 -2.73 -4.44
N ILE A 77 1.93 -3.57 -3.49
CA ILE A 77 2.51 -3.19 -2.21
C ILE A 77 4.02 -3.38 -2.30
N THR A 78 4.75 -2.27 -2.37
CA THR A 78 6.21 -2.33 -2.54
C THR A 78 6.93 -2.79 -1.27
N ARG A 79 6.39 -2.43 -0.10
CA ARG A 79 6.90 -2.81 1.23
C ARG A 79 5.77 -2.93 2.24
N LEU A 80 5.93 -3.82 3.22
CA LEU A 80 5.01 -3.92 4.36
C LEU A 80 4.94 -2.58 5.10
N PRO A 81 3.73 -2.07 5.41
CA PRO A 81 3.51 -0.69 5.83
C PRO A 81 3.75 -0.47 7.33
N PHE A 82 4.92 -0.89 7.81
CA PHE A 82 5.38 -0.56 9.16
C PHE A 82 5.62 0.95 9.27
N GLN A 83 5.09 1.56 10.32
CA GLN A 83 5.38 2.96 10.62
C GLN A 83 6.77 3.09 11.22
N VAL A 84 7.44 4.19 10.89
CA VAL A 84 8.59 4.64 11.68
C VAL A 84 8.00 5.28 12.93
N PRO A 85 8.39 4.84 14.15
CA PRO A 85 7.94 5.49 15.37
C PRO A 85 8.64 6.86 15.46
N ASP A 86 7.95 7.91 15.06
CA ASP A 86 8.45 9.29 15.10
C ASP A 86 7.52 10.20 15.92
N HIS A 87 6.61 9.61 16.70
CA HIS A 87 5.65 10.33 17.52
C HIS A 87 5.84 10.00 19.03
N PRO A 88 5.95 11.01 19.91
CA PRO A 88 6.14 10.80 21.36
C PRO A 88 5.10 9.88 22.02
N LEU A 89 3.87 9.86 21.49
CA LEU A 89 2.80 8.96 21.94
C LEU A 89 3.07 7.50 21.62
N VAL A 90 3.73 7.21 20.49
CA VAL A 90 4.12 5.84 20.11
C VAL A 90 5.25 5.37 21.02
N GLU A 91 6.23 6.22 21.30
CA GLU A 91 7.32 5.91 22.23
C GLU A 91 6.78 5.60 23.63
N ALA A 92 5.93 6.45 24.20
CA ALA A 92 5.31 6.21 25.50
C ALA A 92 4.49 4.89 25.56
N ARG A 93 3.86 4.50 24.44
CA ARG A 93 3.15 3.22 24.34
C ARG A 93 4.14 2.04 24.32
N LEU A 94 5.23 2.16 23.57
CA LEU A 94 6.28 1.13 23.50
C LEU A 94 6.98 0.97 24.86
N GLU A 95 7.27 2.07 25.56
CA GLU A 95 7.83 2.06 26.91
C GLU A 95 6.94 1.32 27.90
N ARG A 96 5.62 1.56 27.86
CA ARG A 96 4.65 0.82 28.70
C ARG A 96 4.60 -0.67 28.39
N ILE A 97 4.70 -1.05 27.11
CA ILE A 97 4.74 -2.47 26.71
C ILE A 97 6.03 -3.10 27.22
N ALA A 98 7.17 -2.42 27.06
CA ALA A 98 8.46 -2.89 27.55
C ALA A 98 8.49 -3.01 29.09
N ALA A 99 7.91 -2.04 29.81
CA ALA A 99 7.87 -2.04 31.28
C ALA A 99 7.12 -3.25 31.88
N ARG A 100 6.20 -3.86 31.12
CA ARG A 100 5.51 -5.11 31.51
C ARG A 100 6.12 -6.39 30.89
N GLY A 101 7.29 -6.28 30.25
CA GLY A 101 8.00 -7.40 29.61
C GLY A 101 7.47 -7.82 28.25
N GLY A 102 6.65 -6.99 27.59
CA GLY A 102 6.07 -7.27 26.29
C GLY A 102 6.97 -6.89 25.11
N ASP A 103 6.61 -7.35 23.92
CA ASP A 103 7.30 -7.01 22.66
C ASP A 103 6.52 -5.92 21.91
N GLY A 104 7.06 -4.70 21.91
CA GLY A 104 6.43 -3.54 21.26
C GLY A 104 6.21 -3.71 19.76
N PHE A 105 7.05 -4.47 19.07
CA PHE A 105 6.83 -4.81 17.66
C PHE A 105 5.61 -5.72 17.52
N MET A 106 5.53 -6.79 18.31
CA MET A 106 4.44 -7.77 18.21
C MET A 106 3.09 -7.24 18.71
N GLU A 107 3.11 -6.36 19.71
CA GLU A 107 1.90 -5.85 20.38
C GLU A 107 1.41 -4.50 19.86
N SER A 108 2.26 -3.72 19.17
CA SER A 108 1.88 -2.41 18.62
C SER A 108 2.15 -2.31 17.12
N SER A 109 3.41 -2.38 16.70
CA SER A 109 3.79 -2.07 15.31
C SER A 109 3.19 -3.05 14.29
N LEU A 110 3.15 -4.34 14.62
CA LEU A 110 2.61 -5.39 13.75
C LEU A 110 1.09 -5.28 13.58
N PRO A 111 0.26 -5.18 14.64
CA PRO A 111 -1.17 -4.92 14.50
C PRO A 111 -1.50 -3.66 13.68
N GLU A 112 -0.78 -2.56 13.90
CA GLU A 112 -0.99 -1.31 13.15
C GLU A 112 -0.64 -1.45 11.67
N ALA A 113 0.47 -2.13 11.36
CA ALA A 113 0.86 -2.42 9.98
C ALA A 113 -0.16 -3.33 9.28
N ILE A 114 -0.69 -4.35 9.97
CA ILE A 114 -1.74 -5.23 9.43
C ILE A 114 -3.02 -4.44 9.15
N LEU A 115 -3.43 -3.54 10.04
CA LEU A 115 -4.61 -2.70 9.84
C LEU A 115 -4.44 -1.79 8.61
N LYS A 116 -3.29 -1.12 8.49
CA LYS A 116 -2.96 -0.27 7.33
C LYS A 116 -2.89 -1.09 6.04
N PHE A 117 -2.34 -2.30 6.10
CA PHE A 117 -2.29 -3.25 4.99
C PHE A 117 -3.69 -3.63 4.50
N ARG A 118 -4.58 -4.03 5.41
CA ARG A 118 -5.99 -4.34 5.09
C ARG A 118 -6.70 -3.16 4.44
N GLN A 119 -6.49 -1.95 4.94
CA GLN A 119 -7.06 -0.74 4.35
C GLN A 119 -6.53 -0.46 2.94
N GLY A 120 -5.25 -0.74 2.68
CA GLY A 120 -4.65 -0.63 1.35
C GLY A 120 -5.31 -1.57 0.34
N ILE A 121 -5.52 -2.83 0.73
CA ILE A 121 -6.07 -3.89 -0.14
C ILE A 121 -7.58 -3.80 -0.29
N GLY A 122 -8.31 -3.41 0.75
CA GLY A 122 -9.77 -3.23 0.69
C GLY A 122 -10.23 -2.19 -0.35
N ARG A 123 -9.30 -1.46 -0.96
CA ARG A 123 -9.58 -0.62 -2.12
C ARG A 123 -9.86 -1.39 -3.40
N LEU A 124 -9.23 -2.56 -3.55
CA LEU A 124 -9.31 -3.41 -4.74
C LEU A 124 -10.55 -4.31 -4.72
N ILE A 125 -10.94 -4.79 -3.54
CA ILE A 125 -11.99 -5.80 -3.38
C ILE A 125 -13.09 -5.20 -2.51
N ARG A 126 -14.14 -4.66 -3.14
CA ARG A 126 -15.27 -3.99 -2.48
C ARG A 126 -16.54 -4.82 -2.55
N THR A 127 -16.72 -5.54 -3.65
CA THR A 127 -17.85 -6.45 -3.88
C THR A 127 -17.34 -7.87 -4.14
N LYS A 128 -18.21 -8.87 -4.03
CA LYS A 128 -17.87 -10.27 -4.34
C LYS A 128 -17.60 -10.50 -5.83
N GLU A 129 -17.99 -9.56 -6.68
CA GLU A 129 -17.87 -9.63 -8.14
C GLU A 129 -16.57 -8.97 -8.64
N ASP A 130 -15.96 -8.11 -7.81
CA ASP A 130 -14.69 -7.45 -8.14
C ASP A 130 -13.58 -8.49 -8.32
N ARG A 131 -12.82 -8.35 -9.41
CA ARG A 131 -11.63 -9.16 -9.69
C ARG A 131 -10.41 -8.26 -9.78
N GLY A 132 -9.32 -8.70 -9.17
CA GLY A 132 -8.05 -7.99 -9.24
C GLY A 132 -6.90 -8.79 -8.66
N LEU A 133 -5.70 -8.24 -8.80
CA LEU A 133 -4.46 -8.82 -8.29
C LEU A 133 -3.85 -7.92 -7.22
N VAL A 134 -3.44 -8.53 -6.11
CA VAL A 134 -2.58 -7.90 -5.11
C VAL A 134 -1.18 -8.47 -5.28
N ALA A 135 -0.21 -7.63 -5.64
CA ALA A 135 1.21 -8.01 -5.66
C ALA A 135 1.91 -7.46 -4.42
N ILE A 136 2.61 -8.31 -3.69
CA ILE A 136 3.41 -7.91 -2.52
C ILE A 136 4.87 -8.13 -2.87
N LEU A 137 5.63 -7.04 -2.99
CA LEU A 137 7.05 -7.07 -3.41
C LEU A 137 8.02 -7.14 -2.21
N ASP A 138 7.52 -7.53 -1.04
CA ASP A 138 8.27 -7.58 0.20
C ASP A 138 8.43 -9.03 0.68
N ASN A 139 9.64 -9.56 0.53
CA ASN A 139 9.95 -10.94 0.90
C ASN A 139 9.70 -11.27 2.39
N ARG A 140 9.61 -10.26 3.26
CA ARG A 140 9.31 -10.47 4.69
C ARG A 140 7.95 -11.12 4.91
N VAL A 141 7.01 -10.98 3.96
CA VAL A 141 5.71 -11.66 4.01
C VAL A 141 5.85 -13.19 4.02
N LEU A 142 6.90 -13.73 3.40
CA LEU A 142 7.19 -15.17 3.36
C LEU A 142 8.28 -15.57 4.37
N LEU A 143 9.32 -14.75 4.51
CA LEU A 143 10.53 -15.13 5.25
C LEU A 143 10.43 -14.89 6.77
N LYS A 144 9.54 -14.01 7.24
CA LYS A 144 9.41 -13.69 8.66
C LYS A 144 8.21 -14.40 9.28
N LYS A 145 8.36 -14.84 10.53
CA LYS A 145 7.28 -15.52 11.28
C LYS A 145 5.99 -14.71 11.33
N TYR A 146 6.08 -13.38 11.41
CA TYR A 146 4.91 -12.50 11.41
C TYR A 146 4.26 -12.34 10.03
N GLY A 147 4.94 -12.73 8.94
CA GLY A 147 4.48 -12.55 7.58
C GLY A 147 3.15 -13.26 7.32
N GLN A 148 2.94 -14.42 7.94
CA GLN A 148 1.68 -15.16 7.90
C GLN A 148 0.49 -14.29 8.34
N ARG A 149 0.66 -13.42 9.35
CA ARG A 149 -0.44 -12.53 9.80
C ARG A 149 -0.86 -11.51 8.76
N PHE A 150 0.01 -11.15 7.81
CA PHE A 150 -0.38 -10.32 6.67
C PHE A 150 -1.15 -11.13 5.63
N LEU A 151 -0.74 -12.37 5.37
CA LEU A 151 -1.46 -13.27 4.45
C LEU A 151 -2.84 -13.61 4.99
N ASP A 152 -2.97 -13.90 6.29
CA ASP A 152 -4.25 -14.16 6.98
C ASP A 152 -5.16 -12.92 6.97
N ALA A 153 -4.59 -11.73 6.77
CA ALA A 153 -5.35 -10.49 6.69
C ALA A 153 -5.98 -10.28 5.30
N LEU A 154 -5.56 -11.05 4.28
CA LEU A 154 -6.12 -11.03 2.93
C LEU A 154 -7.46 -11.79 2.89
N PRO A 155 -8.38 -11.42 1.97
CA PRO A 155 -9.50 -12.28 1.65
C PRO A 155 -9.01 -13.61 1.06
N GLU A 156 -9.81 -14.67 1.22
CA GLU A 156 -9.53 -15.97 0.59
C GLU A 156 -9.32 -15.79 -0.91
N SER A 157 -8.10 -16.08 -1.36
CA SER A 157 -7.67 -15.87 -2.73
C SER A 157 -6.55 -16.84 -3.09
N PRO A 158 -6.43 -17.26 -4.37
CA PRO A 158 -5.30 -18.05 -4.81
C PRO A 158 -3.98 -17.30 -4.56
N LEU A 159 -3.04 -17.95 -3.88
CA LEU A 159 -1.70 -17.43 -3.64
C LEU A 159 -0.72 -18.01 -4.66
N GLN A 160 0.03 -17.14 -5.34
CA GLN A 160 1.14 -17.51 -6.20
C GLN A 160 2.42 -16.84 -5.70
N ILE A 161 3.47 -17.65 -5.52
CA ILE A 161 4.83 -17.19 -5.20
C ILE A 161 5.66 -17.30 -6.48
N ILE A 162 6.32 -16.20 -6.86
CA ILE A 162 7.13 -16.07 -8.07
C ILE A 162 8.60 -15.93 -7.68
#